data_AF-A0A8X6RJL1-F1
#
_entry.id   AF-A0A8X6RJL1-F1
#
_cell.length_a   1.000
_cell.length_b   1.000
_cell.length_c   1.000
_cell.angle_alpha   90.00
_cell.angle_beta   90.00
_cell.angle_gamma   90.00
#
_symmetry.space_group_name_H-M   'P 1'
#
loop_
_entity.id
_entity.type
_entity.pdbx_description
1 polymer ?
#
loop_
_entity_poly.entity_id
_entity_poly.type
_entity_poly.pdbx_seq_one_letter_code
_entity_poly.pdbx_strand_id
1 'polypeptide(L)'
;MSDSMVRRWVRQFNEGRSEVHDEERSGHPSLITEELVHAIDEKIKENRTFTISALAMEFPQISRSLMHEIVTDKLKFHNLCARWVPKNAY
;
A
#
# COMPACT_ATOMS: atom_id res chain seq x y z
N MET A 1 6.59 -13.25 -34.52
CA MET A 1 5.40 -12.37 -34.48
C MET A 1 4.37 -12.93 -35.43
N SER A 2 3.09 -12.99 -35.03
CA SER A 2 2.02 -13.38 -35.95
C SER A 2 1.72 -12.25 -36.96
N ASP A 3 1.15 -12.59 -38.11
CA ASP A 3 0.67 -11.59 -39.09
C ASP A 3 -0.27 -10.56 -38.45
N SER A 4 -1.12 -10.98 -37.51
CA SER A 4 -1.99 -10.10 -36.73
C SER A 4 -1.23 -9.08 -35.85
N MET A 5 -0.11 -9.49 -35.23
CA MET A 5 0.73 -8.59 -34.46
C MET A 5 1.40 -7.56 -35.36
N VAL A 6 1.92 -7.99 -36.51
CA VAL A 6 2.59 -7.11 -37.49
C VAL A 6 1.62 -6.03 -37.98
N ARG A 7 0.40 -6.41 -38.38
CA ARG A 7 -0.63 -5.45 -38.82
C ARG A 7 -1.02 -4.44 -37.74
N ARG A 8 -1.10 -4.87 -36.48
CA ARG A 8 -1.39 -3.98 -35.34
C ARG A 8 -0.28 -2.94 -35.15
N TRP A 9 0.98 -3.36 -35.20
CA TRP A 9 2.12 -2.46 -35.07
C TRP A 9 2.20 -1.46 -36.22
N VAL A 10 2.04 -1.92 -37.48
CA VAL A 10 2.00 -1.04 -38.66
C VAL A 10 0.93 0.03 -38.52
N ARG A 11 -0.27 -0.34 -38.05
CA ARG A 11 -1.34 0.62 -37.79
C ARG A 11 -0.96 1.66 -36.74
N GLN A 12 -0.42 1.22 -35.60
CA GLN A 12 -0.04 2.13 -34.51
C GLN A 12 1.06 3.12 -34.94
N PHE A 13 2.07 2.67 -35.70
CA PHE A 13 3.10 3.56 -36.23
C PHE A 13 2.53 4.57 -37.22
N ASN A 14 1.60 4.16 -38.09
CA ASN A 14 0.91 5.07 -39.01
C ASN A 14 0.00 6.08 -38.28
N GLU A 15 -0.55 5.70 -37.12
CA GLU A 15 -1.32 6.57 -36.23
C GLU A 15 -0.43 7.51 -35.39
N GLY A 16 0.89 7.46 -35.57
CA GLY A 16 1.83 8.42 -34.98
C GLY A 16 2.54 7.92 -33.70
N ARG A 17 2.36 6.66 -33.29
CA ARG A 17 3.15 6.09 -32.19
C ARG A 17 4.61 5.99 -32.62
N SER A 18 5.53 6.62 -31.88
CA SER A 18 6.97 6.56 -32.13
C SER A 18 7.72 5.64 -31.15
N GLU A 19 7.10 5.28 -30.03
CA GLU A 19 7.68 4.42 -29.01
C GLU A 19 7.58 2.93 -29.38
N VAL A 20 8.71 2.24 -29.31
CA VAL A 20 8.83 0.81 -29.59
C VAL A 20 8.60 -0.05 -28.33
N HIS A 21 8.68 0.55 -27.15
CA HIS A 21 8.50 -0.14 -25.87
C HIS A 21 7.02 -0.43 -25.59
N ASP A 22 6.76 -1.55 -24.90
CA ASP A 22 5.42 -1.87 -24.39
C ASP A 22 4.93 -0.73 -23.49
N GLU A 23 3.65 -0.38 -23.64
CA GLU A 23 2.96 0.50 -22.69
C GLU A 23 2.93 -0.14 -21.29
N GLU A 24 2.82 0.69 -20.27
CA GLU A 24 2.70 0.23 -18.90
C GLU A 24 1.51 -0.71 -18.79
N ARG A 25 1.78 -1.96 -18.39
CA ARG A 25 0.71 -2.94 -18.23
C ARG A 25 -0.10 -2.55 -17.01
N SER A 26 -1.42 -2.56 -17.15
CA SER A 26 -2.32 -2.57 -16.00
C SER A 26 -1.96 -3.77 -15.12
N GLY A 27 -1.30 -3.50 -13.99
CA GLY A 27 -0.89 -4.51 -13.02
C GLY A 27 -2.10 -5.13 -12.31
N HIS A 28 -1.82 -6.08 -11.41
CA HIS A 28 -2.84 -6.58 -10.50
C HIS A 28 -3.26 -5.44 -9.55
N PRO A 29 -4.57 -5.19 -9.35
CA PRO A 29 -5.02 -4.19 -8.39
C PRO A 29 -4.43 -4.53 -7.01
N SER A 30 -3.74 -3.58 -6.39
CA SER A 30 -3.25 -3.78 -5.03
C SER A 30 -4.43 -3.92 -4.08
N LEU A 31 -4.39 -4.92 -3.20
CA LEU A 31 -5.37 -5.04 -2.10
C LEU A 31 -5.30 -3.83 -1.16
N ILE A 32 -4.15 -3.15 -1.13
CA ILE A 32 -3.94 -1.90 -0.40
C ILE A 32 -4.49 -0.77 -1.27
N THR A 33 -5.63 -0.21 -0.87
CA THR A 33 -6.19 1.02 -1.45
C THR A 33 -5.79 2.23 -0.60
N GLU A 34 -5.75 3.41 -1.20
CA GLU A 34 -5.50 4.70 -0.51
C GLU A 34 -6.47 4.91 0.67
N GLU A 35 -7.75 4.59 0.47
CA GLU A 35 -8.79 4.70 1.49
C GLU A 35 -8.51 3.82 2.71
N LEU A 36 -8.02 2.60 2.48
CA LEU A 36 -7.68 1.65 3.54
C LEU A 36 -6.50 2.16 4.36
N VAL A 37 -5.48 2.69 3.69
CA VAL A 37 -4.29 3.27 4.34
C VAL A 37 -4.71 4.45 5.21
N HIS A 38 -5.58 5.33 4.70
CA HIS A 38 -6.09 6.47 5.45
C HIS A 38 -6.92 6.05 6.67
N ALA A 39 -7.79 5.05 6.54
CA ALA A 39 -8.59 4.54 7.65
C ALA A 39 -7.71 3.98 8.80
N ILE A 40 -6.65 3.26 8.45
CA ILE A 40 -5.68 2.72 9.42
C ILE A 40 -4.88 3.85 10.09
N ASP A 41 -4.46 4.86 9.32
CA ASP A 41 -3.72 6.02 9.84
C ASP A 41 -4.53 6.80 10.87
N GLU A 42 -5.80 7.11 10.55
CA GLU A 42 -6.71 7.79 11.49
C GLU A 42 -6.93 6.97 12.77
N LYS A 43 -7.04 5.64 12.66
CA LYS A 43 -7.19 4.76 13.82
C LYS A 43 -5.96 4.79 14.74
N ILE A 44 -4.75 4.79 14.15
CA ILE A 44 -3.49 4.88 14.90
C ILE A 44 -3.36 6.25 15.57
N LYS A 45 -3.79 7.33 14.89
CA LYS A 45 -3.77 8.69 15.45
C LYS A 45 -4.76 8.86 16.60
N GLU A 46 -5.94 8.23 16.52
CA GLU A 46 -6.95 8.23 17.58
C GLU A 46 -6.40 7.58 18.87
N ASN A 47 -5.68 6.47 18.75
CA ASN A 47 -5.00 5.85 19.88
C ASN A 47 -3.63 5.29 19.50
N ARG A 48 -2.60 6.05 19.85
CA ARG A 48 -1.20 5.74 19.52
C ARG A 48 -0.62 4.51 20.23
N THR A 49 -1.36 3.88 21.14
CA THR A 49 -0.90 2.68 21.85
C THR A 49 -1.42 1.37 21.24
N PHE A 50 -2.01 1.41 20.04
CA PHE A 50 -2.49 0.20 19.38
C PHE A 50 -1.34 -0.77 19.04
N THR A 51 -1.64 -2.06 19.17
CA THR A 51 -0.80 -3.13 18.64
C THR A 51 -1.31 -3.55 17.27
N ILE A 52 -0.44 -4.10 16.41
CA ILE A 52 -0.82 -4.64 15.10
C ILE A 52 -1.94 -5.69 15.23
N SER A 53 -1.94 -6.48 16.31
CA SER A 53 -3.00 -7.46 16.59
C SER A 53 -4.36 -6.80 16.86
N ALA A 54 -4.38 -5.68 17.57
CA ALA A 54 -5.62 -4.92 17.81
C ALA A 54 -6.18 -4.36 16.51
N LEU A 55 -5.32 -3.78 15.66
CA LEU A 55 -5.74 -3.32 14.32
C LEU A 55 -6.26 -4.48 13.47
N ALA A 56 -5.61 -5.65 13.49
CA ALA A 56 -6.09 -6.82 12.74
C ALA A 56 -7.46 -7.34 13.22
N MET A 57 -7.81 -7.15 14.50
CA MET A 57 -9.15 -7.48 15.00
C MET A 57 -10.21 -6.48 14.52
N GLU A 58 -9.85 -5.21 14.40
CA GLU A 58 -10.75 -4.15 13.94
C GLU A 58 -10.95 -4.18 12.41
N PHE A 59 -9.94 -4.65 11.68
CA PHE A 59 -9.97 -4.84 10.22
C PHE A 59 -9.80 -6.32 9.85
N PRO A 60 -10.78 -7.20 10.11
CA PRO A 60 -10.68 -8.64 9.89
C PRO A 60 -10.49 -9.03 8.41
N GLN A 61 -10.83 -8.13 7.48
CA GLN A 61 -10.63 -8.29 6.05
C GLN A 61 -9.16 -8.16 5.62
N ILE A 62 -8.29 -7.64 6.49
CA ILE A 62 -6.86 -7.45 6.21
C ILE A 62 -6.08 -8.51 6.97
N SER A 63 -5.17 -9.19 6.29
CA SER A 63 -4.26 -10.12 6.96
C SER A 63 -3.28 -9.36 7.87
N ARG A 64 -2.82 -10.02 8.94
CA ARG A 64 -1.87 -9.43 9.88
C ARG A 64 -0.54 -9.01 9.22
N SER A 65 -0.11 -9.72 8.18
CA SER A 65 1.10 -9.37 7.41
C SER A 65 0.91 -8.10 6.59
N LEU A 66 -0.23 -7.96 5.92
CA LEU A 66 -0.60 -6.74 5.20
C LEU A 66 -0.72 -5.55 6.15
N MET A 67 -1.28 -5.76 7.35
CA MET A 67 -1.33 -4.72 8.38
C MET A 67 0.07 -4.24 8.76
N HIS A 68 1.02 -5.16 8.91
CA HIS A 68 2.42 -4.81 9.19
C HIS A 68 3.07 -4.02 8.05
N GLU A 69 2.84 -4.41 6.79
CA GLU A 69 3.31 -3.71 5.60
C GLU A 69 2.72 -2.29 5.52
N ILE A 70 1.41 -2.13 5.74
CA ILE A 70 0.76 -0.81 5.70
C ILE A 70 1.35 0.10 6.78
N VAL A 71 1.44 -0.37 8.02
CA VAL A 71 1.94 0.44 9.14
C VAL A 71 3.41 0.82 8.96
N THR A 72 4.25 -0.13 8.54
CA THR A 72 5.72 0.06 8.48
C THR A 72 6.17 0.65 7.15
N ASP A 73 5.68 0.13 6.03
CA ASP A 73 6.18 0.47 4.70
C ASP A 73 5.40 1.62 4.06
N LYS A 74 4.09 1.69 4.25
CA LYS A 74 3.26 2.77 3.67
C LYS A 74 3.21 4.00 4.59
N LEU A 75 2.87 3.80 5.86
CA LEU A 75 2.73 4.89 6.84
C LEU A 75 4.04 5.27 7.55
N LYS A 76 5.09 4.44 7.43
CA LYS A 76 6.41 4.67 8.05
C LYS A 76 6.35 4.83 9.58
N PHE A 77 5.33 4.26 10.22
CA PHE A 77 5.27 4.20 11.67
C PHE A 77 6.25 3.17 12.22
N HIS A 78 6.82 3.49 13.37
CA HIS A 78 7.73 2.63 14.10
C HIS A 78 7.28 2.56 15.55
N ASN A 79 7.40 1.37 16.16
CA ASN A 79 7.06 1.21 17.56
C ASN A 79 8.17 1.81 18.43
N LEU A 80 7.81 2.72 19.32
CA LEU A 80 8.73 3.34 20.28
C LEU A 80 8.48 2.75 21.66
N CYS A 81 9.55 2.37 22.35
CA CYS A 81 9.45 2.00 23.75
C CYS A 81 9.06 3.23 24.59
N ALA A 82 8.09 3.06 25.48
CA ALA A 82 7.70 4.13 26.40
C ALA A 82 8.88 4.52 27.30
N ARG A 83 9.06 5.83 27.52
CA ARG A 83 10.06 6.35 28.44
C ARG A 83 9.63 6.06 29.88
N TRP A 84 10.54 5.52 30.68
CA TRP A 84 10.28 5.32 32.12
C TRP A 84 10.16 6.70 32.80
N VAL A 85 9.05 6.91 33.51
CA VAL A 85 8.78 8.15 34.26
C VAL A 85 8.80 7.81 35.76
N PRO A 86 9.74 8.37 36.55
CA PRO A 86 9.77 8.15 37.97
C PRO A 86 8.52 8.73 38.64
N LYS A 87 7.94 7.95 39.56
CA LYS A 87 6.81 8.40 40.37
C LYS A 87 7.35 9.26 41.51
N ASN A 88 7.01 10.55 41.54
CA ASN A 88 7.37 11.42 42.66
C ASN A 88 6.67 10.90 43.93
N ALA A 89 7.47 10.61 44.95
CA ALA A 89 6.97 10.29 46.28
C ALA A 89 6.54 11.59 46.96
N TYR A 90 5.22 11.78 47.11
CA TYR A 90 4.62 12.69 48.08
C TYR A 90 3.84 11.85 49.09
#